data_AF-A0A821L258-F1
#
_entry.id   AF-A0A821L258-F1
#
_cell.length_a   1.000
_cell.length_b   1.000
_cell.length_c   1.000
_cell.angle_alpha   90.00
_cell.angle_beta   90.00
_cell.angle_gamma   90.00
#
_symmetry.space_group_name_H-M   'P 1'
#
loop_
_entity.id
_entity.type
_entity.pdbx_description
1 polymer ?
#
loop_
_entity_poly.entity_id
_entity_poly.type
_entity_poly.pdbx_seq_one_letter_code
_entity_poly.pdbx_strand_id
1 'polypeptide(L)'
;MFSGIGKYINALRRLGAMQVLGNSQICMSEDCTSARLLKAVQFDLSMPIREHLEPAEIMASLLAAIAHDMDHPGVNQPFLIATSNHLAALYQNTSVLENHHWRSAISCLIESGLLDRDVRVKLERQISSLILATDITRQQEYLSQFKILLPHFYSADYCAHIRLTSRSHTSEIMISDKISV
;
A
#
# COMPACT_ATOMS: atom_id res chain seq x y z
N MET A 1 -14.97 26.34 0.96
CA MET A 1 -14.38 25.51 -0.12
C MET A 1 -12.88 25.22 0.07
N PHE A 2 -12.14 25.88 0.98
CA PHE A 2 -10.68 25.71 1.15
C PHE A 2 -10.22 24.85 2.34
N SER A 3 -11.14 24.29 3.15
CA SER A 3 -10.79 23.52 4.35
C SER A 3 -10.11 22.17 4.05
N GLY A 4 -10.36 21.57 2.88
CA GLY A 4 -9.81 20.26 2.51
C GLY A 4 -8.31 20.30 2.19
N ILE A 5 -7.86 21.29 1.40
CA ILE A 5 -6.47 21.38 0.91
C ILE A 5 -5.45 21.43 2.05
N GLY A 6 -5.77 22.14 3.14
CA GLY A 6 -4.90 22.22 4.32
C GLY A 6 -4.65 20.86 4.98
N LYS A 7 -5.64 19.96 4.99
CA LYS A 7 -5.50 18.59 5.51
C LYS A 7 -4.55 17.77 4.64
N TYR A 8 -4.66 17.88 3.31
CA TYR A 8 -3.78 17.18 2.36
C TYR A 8 -2.33 17.64 2.47
N ILE A 9 -2.11 18.96 2.53
CA ILE A 9 -0.76 19.52 2.70
C ILE A 9 -0.14 19.06 4.03
N ASN A 10 -0.92 19.04 5.11
CA ASN A 10 -0.44 18.58 6.41
C ASN A 10 -0.11 17.09 6.42
N ALA A 11 -0.92 16.25 5.78
CA ALA A 11 -0.63 14.82 5.66
C ALA A 11 0.61 14.54 4.83
N LEU A 12 0.76 15.18 3.67
CA LEU A 12 1.93 15.03 2.82
C LEU A 12 3.20 15.52 3.54
N ARG A 13 3.11 16.63 4.28
CA ARG A 13 4.21 17.12 5.11
C ARG A 13 4.58 16.13 6.21
N ARG A 14 3.60 15.49 6.85
CA ARG A 14 3.85 14.50 7.93
C ARG A 14 4.38 13.18 7.39
N LEU A 15 3.81 12.67 6.29
CA LEU A 15 4.34 11.50 5.60
C LEU A 15 5.79 11.75 5.20
N GLY A 16 6.08 12.90 4.58
CA GLY A 16 7.45 13.30 4.26
C GLY A 16 8.34 13.46 5.50
N ALA A 17 7.85 14.03 6.60
CA ALA A 17 8.65 14.25 7.81
C ALA A 17 8.98 12.95 8.56
N MET A 18 8.03 12.01 8.72
CA MET A 18 8.30 10.70 9.33
C MET A 18 9.26 9.86 8.48
N GLN A 19 9.22 10.01 7.16
CA GLN A 19 10.16 9.36 6.25
C GLN A 19 11.60 9.91 6.38
N VAL A 20 11.77 11.12 6.91
CA VAL A 20 13.08 11.78 7.10
C VAL A 20 13.68 11.51 8.50
N LEU A 21 12.85 11.13 9.47
CA LEU A 21 13.27 10.89 10.87
C LEU A 21 13.64 9.42 11.15
N GLY A 22 13.19 8.47 10.32
CA GLY A 22 13.70 7.11 10.32
C GLY A 22 15.11 7.08 9.70
N ASN A 23 16.03 6.27 10.23
CA ASN A 23 17.42 6.14 9.75
C ASN A 23 17.55 5.73 8.27
N SER A 24 16.45 5.49 7.56
CA SER A 24 16.41 5.43 6.11
C SER A 24 16.22 6.83 5.55
N GLN A 25 17.29 7.39 4.99
CA GLN A 25 17.21 8.51 4.05
C GLN A 25 16.24 8.14 2.92
N ILE A 26 14.98 8.56 3.02
CA ILE A 26 14.18 8.82 1.84
C ILE A 26 14.09 10.33 1.74
N CYS A 27 15.11 10.86 1.08
CA CYS A 27 15.10 12.19 0.53
C CYS A 27 13.86 12.31 -0.35
N MET A 28 13.00 13.31 -0.16
CA MET A 28 12.05 13.71 -1.20
C MET A 28 12.78 14.44 -2.36
N SER A 29 14.05 14.10 -2.62
CA SER A 29 14.71 14.40 -3.89
C SER A 29 14.23 13.42 -4.95
N GLU A 30 14.41 13.78 -6.21
CA GLU A 30 13.91 13.03 -7.35
C GLU A 30 14.48 11.60 -7.48
N ASP A 31 15.50 11.27 -6.69
CA ASP A 31 16.28 10.04 -6.79
C ASP A 31 15.86 8.92 -5.82
N CYS A 32 14.91 9.14 -4.90
CA CYS A 32 14.51 8.11 -3.95
C CYS A 32 13.55 7.07 -4.55
N THR A 33 13.59 5.84 -4.02
CA THR A 33 12.77 4.70 -4.48
C THR A 33 11.27 5.04 -4.46
N SER A 34 10.78 5.69 -3.41
CA SER A 34 9.37 6.11 -3.30
C SER A 34 8.97 7.17 -4.33
N ALA A 35 9.85 8.12 -4.68
CA ALA A 35 9.57 9.11 -5.72
C ALA A 35 9.53 8.47 -7.12
N ARG A 36 10.43 7.52 -7.39
CA ARG A 36 10.42 6.74 -8.64
C ARG A 36 9.17 5.87 -8.76
N LEU A 37 8.78 5.19 -7.68
CA LEU A 37 7.57 4.38 -7.62
C LEU A 37 6.32 5.24 -7.78
N LEU A 38 6.25 6.39 -7.10
CA LEU A 38 5.13 7.32 -7.24
C LEU A 38 5.01 7.84 -8.69
N LYS A 39 6.13 8.22 -9.32
CA LYS A 39 6.14 8.63 -10.74
C LYS A 39 5.68 7.50 -11.65
N ALA A 40 6.09 6.25 -11.40
CA ALA A 40 5.64 5.08 -12.16
C ALA A 40 4.13 4.83 -11.99
N VAL A 41 3.63 4.82 -10.76
CA VAL A 41 2.19 4.67 -10.47
C VAL A 41 1.38 5.80 -11.10
N GLN A 42 1.87 7.04 -11.05
CA GLN A 42 1.22 8.17 -11.69
C GLN A 42 1.19 8.04 -13.21
N PHE A 43 2.26 7.54 -13.82
CA PHE A 43 2.31 7.23 -15.25
C PHE A 43 1.32 6.12 -15.59
N ASP A 44 1.25 5.05 -14.81
CA ASP A 44 0.32 3.96 -15.06
C ASP A 44 -1.14 4.42 -14.95
N LEU A 45 -1.44 5.32 -14.00
CA LEU A 45 -2.73 5.99 -13.85
C LEU A 45 -3.05 7.01 -14.97
N SER A 46 -2.16 7.18 -15.95
CA SER A 46 -2.42 7.90 -17.20
C SER A 46 -2.79 6.97 -18.36
N MET A 47 -2.68 5.65 -18.18
CA MET A 47 -3.06 4.62 -19.14
C MET A 47 -4.55 4.21 -19.00
N PRO A 48 -5.11 3.40 -19.93
CA PRO A 48 -6.52 2.96 -19.88
C PRO A 48 -6.93 2.27 -18.58
N ILE A 49 -5.97 1.75 -17.80
CA ILE A 49 -6.22 1.15 -16.48
C ILE A 49 -6.93 2.12 -15.51
N ARG A 50 -6.72 3.43 -15.67
CA ARG A 50 -7.36 4.47 -14.85
C ARG A 50 -8.89 4.42 -14.95
N GLU A 51 -9.45 4.12 -16.11
CA GLU A 51 -10.91 4.10 -16.35
C GLU A 51 -11.62 3.02 -15.55
N HIS A 52 -10.84 2.08 -15.02
CA HIS A 52 -11.32 0.94 -14.29
C HIS A 52 -11.12 1.05 -12.78
N LEU A 53 -10.44 2.10 -12.30
CA LEU A 53 -10.17 2.28 -10.87
C LEU A 53 -11.15 3.28 -10.24
N GLU A 54 -11.64 2.96 -9.06
CA GLU A 54 -12.39 3.91 -8.25
C GLU A 54 -11.47 5.01 -7.68
N PRO A 55 -11.99 6.22 -7.40
CA PRO A 55 -11.18 7.29 -6.80
C PRO A 55 -10.46 6.89 -5.50
N ALA A 56 -11.07 6.03 -4.69
CA ALA A 56 -10.46 5.49 -3.48
C ALA A 56 -9.26 4.58 -3.78
N GLU A 57 -9.35 3.75 -4.83
CA GLU A 57 -8.25 2.87 -5.27
C GLU A 57 -7.08 3.69 -5.82
N ILE A 58 -7.37 4.71 -6.61
CA ILE A 58 -6.36 5.64 -7.11
C ILE A 58 -5.63 6.32 -5.93
N MET A 59 -6.39 6.82 -4.95
CA MET A 59 -5.83 7.47 -3.78
C MET A 59 -5.00 6.51 -2.92
N ALA A 60 -5.50 5.29 -2.70
CA ALA A 60 -4.78 4.25 -1.97
C ALA A 60 -3.46 3.89 -2.67
N SER A 61 -3.46 3.73 -4.00
CA SER A 61 -2.25 3.43 -4.79
C SER A 61 -1.19 4.52 -4.68
N LEU A 62 -1.58 5.79 -4.73
CA LEU A 62 -0.65 6.90 -4.57
C LEU A 62 -0.07 6.97 -3.15
N LEU A 63 -0.93 6.81 -2.13
CA LEU A 63 -0.50 6.82 -0.72
C LEU A 63 0.40 5.63 -0.39
N ALA A 64 0.07 4.43 -0.88
CA ALA A 64 0.89 3.24 -0.73
C ALA A 64 2.25 3.40 -1.42
N ALA A 65 2.30 3.95 -2.63
CA ALA A 65 3.56 4.20 -3.33
C ALA A 65 4.50 5.12 -2.54
N ILE A 66 3.95 6.18 -1.93
CA ILE A 66 4.70 7.10 -1.07
C ILE A 66 5.20 6.39 0.19
N ALA A 67 4.34 5.59 0.82
CA ALA A 67 4.59 5.07 2.16
C ALA A 67 5.16 3.63 2.20
N HIS A 68 5.42 2.99 1.05
CA HIS A 68 5.77 1.57 1.02
C HIS A 68 7.01 1.19 1.84
N ASP A 69 7.97 2.11 1.97
CA ASP A 69 9.20 1.97 2.78
C ASP A 69 9.22 2.94 3.99
N MET A 70 8.05 3.35 4.50
CA MET A 70 7.93 4.34 5.57
C MET A 70 8.55 3.84 6.88
N ASP A 71 9.43 4.64 7.49
CA ASP A 71 10.14 4.30 8.74
C ASP A 71 10.97 3.01 8.63
N HIS A 72 11.54 2.74 7.45
CA HIS A 72 12.44 1.62 7.27
C HIS A 72 13.70 1.78 8.15
N PRO A 73 14.20 0.72 8.82
CA PRO A 73 15.33 0.82 9.76
C PRO A 73 16.71 0.74 9.08
N GLY A 74 16.75 0.55 7.76
CA GLY A 74 17.99 0.39 6.98
C GLY A 74 18.53 -1.04 6.96
N VAL A 75 17.77 -2.01 7.48
CA VAL A 75 18.12 -3.44 7.54
C VAL A 75 16.94 -4.28 7.06
N ASN A 76 17.21 -5.47 6.53
CA ASN A 76 16.18 -6.35 5.99
C ASN A 76 15.48 -7.18 7.09
N GLN A 77 14.36 -7.81 6.72
CA GLN A 77 13.58 -8.66 7.62
C GLN A 77 14.40 -9.81 8.25
N PRO A 78 15.21 -10.59 7.50
CA PRO A 78 16.06 -11.63 8.12
C PRO A 78 16.98 -11.11 9.22
N PHE A 79 17.55 -9.92 9.06
CA PHE A 79 18.38 -9.30 10.10
C PHE A 79 17.57 -8.98 11.36
N LEU A 80 16.36 -8.43 11.22
CA LEU A 80 15.48 -8.14 12.35
C LEU A 80 15.10 -9.40 13.13
N ILE A 81 14.82 -10.50 12.42
CA ILE A 81 14.51 -11.81 13.02
C ILE A 81 15.74 -12.36 13.75
N ALA A 82 16.89 -12.37 13.07
CA ALA A 82 18.14 -12.90 13.63
C ALA A 82 18.62 -12.15 14.88
N THR A 83 18.32 -10.85 14.97
CA THR A 83 18.69 -9.99 16.10
C THR A 83 17.61 -9.91 17.19
N SER A 84 16.52 -10.68 17.08
CA SER A 84 15.38 -10.61 18.01
C SER A 84 14.84 -9.19 18.18
N ASN A 85 14.79 -8.43 17.09
CA ASN A 85 14.28 -7.06 17.10
C ASN A 85 12.79 -7.05 17.52
N HIS A 86 12.38 -6.01 18.26
CA HIS A 86 11.01 -5.84 18.73
C HIS A 86 9.96 -5.88 17.60
N LEU A 87 10.28 -5.40 16.39
CA LEU A 87 9.37 -5.47 15.24
C LEU A 87 9.11 -6.92 14.80
N ALA A 88 10.14 -7.78 14.86
CA ALA A 88 10.01 -9.19 14.51
C ALA A 88 9.05 -9.92 15.47
N ALA A 89 9.14 -9.61 16.77
CA ALA A 89 8.21 -10.12 17.78
C ALA A 89 6.80 -9.55 17.58
N LEU A 90 6.67 -8.24 17.31
CA LEU A 90 5.39 -7.56 17.12
C LEU A 90 4.59 -8.12 15.93
N TYR A 91 5.29 -8.44 14.83
CA TYR A 91 4.68 -8.95 13.60
C TYR A 91 4.87 -10.44 13.39
N GLN A 92 5.25 -11.18 14.44
CA GLN A 92 5.37 -12.64 14.43
C GLN A 92 6.18 -13.16 13.23
N ASN A 93 7.32 -12.50 12.95
CA ASN A 93 8.24 -12.81 11.85
C ASN A 93 7.61 -12.82 10.44
N THR A 94 6.40 -12.28 10.25
CA THR A 94 5.69 -12.31 8.97
C THR A 94 5.57 -10.91 8.40
N SER A 95 6.09 -10.68 7.19
CA SER A 95 6.06 -9.37 6.50
C SER A 95 6.40 -8.22 7.46
N VAL A 96 7.47 -8.38 8.24
CA VAL A 96 7.79 -7.55 9.42
C VAL A 96 7.92 -6.07 9.04
N LEU A 97 8.63 -5.80 7.95
CA LEU A 97 8.90 -4.45 7.47
C LEU A 97 7.63 -3.86 6.85
N GLU A 98 6.97 -4.60 5.98
CA GLU A 98 5.77 -4.16 5.27
C GLU A 98 4.62 -3.88 6.25
N ASN A 99 4.47 -4.71 7.29
CA ASN A 99 3.53 -4.45 8.40
C ASN A 99 3.85 -3.15 9.15
N HIS A 100 5.14 -2.87 9.37
CA HIS A 100 5.59 -1.63 9.99
C HIS A 100 5.26 -0.41 9.12
N HIS A 101 5.54 -0.50 7.82
CA HIS A 101 5.35 0.58 6.86
C HIS A 101 3.89 1.00 6.76
N TRP A 102 2.96 0.06 6.55
CA TRP A 102 1.55 0.41 6.38
C TRP A 102 0.92 0.91 7.69
N ARG A 103 1.30 0.38 8.85
CA ARG A 103 0.78 0.84 10.15
C ARG A 103 1.25 2.24 10.48
N SER A 104 2.52 2.54 10.21
CA SER A 104 3.09 3.89 10.33
C SER A 104 2.38 4.88 9.41
N ALA A 105 2.09 4.47 8.16
CA ALA A 105 1.37 5.28 7.20
C ALA A 105 -0.05 5.62 7.67
N ILE A 106 -0.79 4.62 8.14
CA ILE A 106 -2.16 4.81 8.61
C ILE A 106 -2.20 5.67 9.87
N SER A 107 -1.27 5.50 10.81
CA SER A 107 -1.17 6.38 11.99
C SER A 107 -1.00 7.84 11.57
N CYS A 108 -0.07 8.11 10.66
CA CYS A 108 0.18 9.45 10.12
C CYS A 108 -1.05 10.05 9.42
N LEU A 109 -1.74 9.25 8.61
CA LEU A 109 -2.94 9.68 7.89
C LEU A 109 -4.10 9.99 8.85
N ILE A 110 -4.29 9.21 9.91
CA ILE A 110 -5.29 9.48 10.95
C ILE A 110 -4.98 10.79 11.66
N GLU A 111 -3.73 10.98 12.10
CA GLU A 111 -3.30 12.21 12.78
C GLU A 111 -3.42 13.46 11.91
N SER A 112 -3.29 13.32 10.59
CA SER A 112 -3.46 14.43 9.65
C SER A 112 -4.90 14.90 9.48
N GLY A 113 -5.88 14.11 9.95
CA GLY A 113 -7.31 14.37 9.78
C GLY A 113 -7.81 14.21 8.34
N LEU A 114 -7.04 13.52 7.49
CA LEU A 114 -7.43 13.20 6.10
C LEU A 114 -8.44 12.06 5.99
N LEU A 115 -8.45 11.15 6.94
CA LEU A 115 -9.29 9.95 6.89
C LEU A 115 -10.59 10.19 7.67
N ASP A 116 -11.67 10.52 6.95
CA ASP A 116 -13.02 10.45 7.51
C ASP A 116 -13.37 9.00 7.86
N ARG A 117 -14.24 8.81 8.86
CA ARG A 117 -14.52 7.49 9.47
C ARG A 117 -14.94 6.43 8.45
N ASP A 118 -15.76 6.80 7.47
CA ASP A 118 -16.32 5.89 6.47
C ASP A 118 -15.32 5.49 5.39
N VAL A 119 -14.44 6.42 5.00
CA VAL A 119 -13.42 6.21 3.96
C VAL A 119 -12.19 5.51 4.55
N ARG A 120 -11.92 5.72 5.84
CA ARG A 120 -10.78 5.17 6.57
C ARG A 120 -10.65 3.66 6.42
N VAL A 121 -11.72 2.90 6.70
CA VAL A 121 -11.65 1.42 6.70
C VAL A 121 -11.31 0.89 5.31
N LYS A 122 -11.86 1.49 4.26
CA LYS A 122 -11.59 1.09 2.88
C LYS A 122 -10.14 1.40 2.48
N LEU A 123 -9.66 2.61 2.78
CA LEU A 123 -8.29 3.01 2.48
C LEU A 123 -7.27 2.24 3.30
N GLU A 124 -7.55 1.98 4.57
CA GLU A 124 -6.68 1.19 5.44
C GLU A 124 -6.46 -0.21 4.84
N ARG A 125 -7.55 -0.89 4.44
CA ARG A 125 -7.48 -2.19 3.78
C ARG A 125 -6.72 -2.16 2.45
N GLN A 126 -6.96 -1.13 1.62
CA GLN A 126 -6.32 -1.02 0.31
C GLN A 126 -4.82 -0.71 0.45
N ILE A 127 -4.46 0.27 1.29
CA ILE A 127 -3.06 0.64 1.55
C ILE A 127 -2.31 -0.54 2.18
N SER A 128 -2.90 -1.22 3.18
CA SER A 128 -2.26 -2.39 3.79
C SER A 128 -2.04 -3.50 2.77
N SER A 129 -3.02 -3.80 1.91
CA SER A 129 -2.88 -4.81 0.87
C SER A 129 -1.80 -4.48 -0.14
N LEU A 130 -1.70 -3.21 -0.57
CA LEU A 130 -0.72 -2.77 -1.54
C LEU A 130 0.71 -2.79 -0.99
N ILE A 131 0.90 -2.34 0.25
CA ILE A 131 2.23 -2.37 0.90
C ILE A 131 2.63 -3.81 1.26
N LEU A 132 1.71 -4.65 1.73
CA LEU A 132 2.02 -6.08 1.94
C LEU A 132 2.37 -6.82 0.64
N ALA A 133 1.92 -6.32 -0.51
CA ALA A 133 2.27 -6.88 -1.81
C ALA A 133 3.71 -6.55 -2.26
N THR A 134 4.40 -5.62 -1.59
CA THR A 134 5.81 -5.33 -1.86
C THR A 134 6.77 -6.28 -1.14
N ASP A 135 6.25 -7.15 -0.25
CA ASP A 135 7.05 -8.19 0.40
C ASP A 135 7.57 -9.18 -0.64
N ILE A 136 8.87 -9.11 -0.91
CA ILE A 136 9.54 -9.94 -1.90
C ILE A 136 9.45 -11.43 -1.58
N THR A 137 9.31 -11.81 -0.30
CA THR A 137 9.19 -13.21 0.11
C THR A 137 7.85 -13.82 -0.34
N ARG A 138 6.85 -12.97 -0.60
CA ARG A 138 5.50 -13.35 -1.05
C ARG A 138 5.29 -13.13 -2.55
N GLN A 139 6.27 -12.62 -3.29
CA GLN A 139 6.11 -12.27 -4.71
C GLN A 139 5.59 -13.44 -5.56
N GLN A 140 6.06 -14.67 -5.29
CA GLN A 140 5.64 -15.85 -6.05
C GLN A 140 4.15 -16.20 -5.85
N GLU A 141 3.61 -15.92 -4.67
CA GLU A 141 2.19 -16.07 -4.35
C GLU A 141 1.36 -15.15 -5.27
N TYR A 142 1.69 -13.86 -5.29
CA TYR A 142 1.00 -12.86 -6.11
C TYR A 142 1.13 -13.12 -7.61
N LEU A 143 2.32 -13.52 -8.09
CA LEU A 143 2.51 -13.87 -9.51
C LEU A 143 1.66 -15.08 -9.92
N SER A 144 1.51 -16.06 -9.04
CA SER A 144 0.68 -17.24 -9.31
C SER A 144 -0.80 -16.86 -9.39
N GLN A 145 -1.28 -16.02 -8.47
CA GLN A 145 -2.64 -15.49 -8.50
C GLN A 145 -2.89 -14.67 -9.77
N PHE A 146 -1.96 -13.79 -10.16
CA PHE A 146 -2.07 -12.98 -11.36
C PHE A 146 -2.20 -13.85 -12.63
N LYS A 147 -1.41 -14.92 -12.74
CA LYS A 147 -1.50 -15.86 -13.87
C LYS A 147 -2.86 -16.54 -14.00
N ILE A 148 -3.54 -16.82 -12.88
CA ILE A 148 -4.89 -17.39 -12.88
C ILE A 148 -5.91 -16.36 -13.42
N LEU A 149 -5.68 -15.07 -13.17
CA LEU A 149 -6.56 -14.01 -13.62
C LEU A 149 -6.35 -13.66 -15.11
N LEU A 150 -5.16 -13.89 -15.67
CA LEU A 150 -4.83 -13.56 -17.08
C LEU A 150 -5.85 -14.09 -18.10
N PRO A 151 -6.25 -15.38 -18.09
CA PRO A 151 -7.24 -15.90 -19.04
C PRO A 151 -8.59 -15.19 -18.97
N HIS A 152 -9.00 -14.72 -17.79
CA HIS A 152 -10.24 -13.94 -17.62
C HIS A 152 -10.14 -12.53 -18.23
N PHE A 153 -8.93 -11.96 -18.33
CA PHE A 153 -8.70 -10.69 -19.05
C PHE A 153 -8.69 -10.84 -20.57
N TYR A 154 -8.33 -12.02 -21.11
CA TYR A 154 -8.27 -12.28 -22.55
C TYR A 154 -9.58 -12.81 -23.15
N SER A 155 -10.48 -13.38 -22.33
CA SER A 155 -11.71 -14.05 -22.79
C SER A 155 -12.98 -13.20 -22.69
N ALA A 156 -12.95 -12.10 -21.93
CA ALA A 156 -14.05 -11.16 -21.82
C ALA A 156 -13.62 -9.80 -22.40
N ASP A 157 -14.43 -9.23 -23.29
CA ASP A 157 -14.26 -7.86 -23.77
C ASP A 157 -13.90 -6.92 -22.61
N TYR A 158 -12.83 -6.16 -22.81
CA TYR A 158 -12.05 -5.37 -21.85
C TYR A 158 -12.85 -4.45 -20.91
N CYS A 159 -14.17 -4.29 -21.09
CA CYS A 159 -15.01 -3.30 -20.42
C CYS A 159 -15.80 -3.80 -19.18
N ALA A 160 -15.96 -5.11 -18.94
CA ALA A 160 -16.91 -5.59 -17.94
C ALA A 160 -16.30 -6.04 -16.59
N HIS A 161 -15.03 -6.45 -16.54
CA HIS A 161 -14.54 -7.26 -15.42
C HIS A 161 -13.92 -6.53 -14.24
N ILE A 162 -13.39 -5.31 -14.40
CA ILE A 162 -12.91 -4.56 -13.22
C ILE A 162 -14.08 -4.12 -12.30
N ARG A 163 -15.30 -4.06 -12.84
CA ARG A 163 -16.52 -3.90 -12.04
C ARG A 163 -16.97 -5.17 -11.31
N LEU A 164 -16.57 -6.35 -11.74
CA LEU A 164 -17.03 -7.61 -11.13
C LEU A 164 -16.13 -8.04 -9.97
N THR A 165 -14.82 -7.81 -10.01
CA THR A 165 -13.97 -8.03 -8.82
C THR A 165 -14.30 -7.07 -7.66
N SER A 166 -14.81 -5.87 -7.95
CA SER A 166 -15.27 -4.91 -6.93
C SER A 166 -16.73 -5.11 -6.46
N ARG A 167 -17.59 -5.79 -7.22
CA ARG A 167 -19.01 -6.02 -6.86
C ARG A 167 -19.44 -7.47 -6.57
N SER A 168 -18.78 -8.49 -7.11
CA SER A 168 -19.15 -9.90 -6.85
C SER A 168 -18.22 -10.63 -5.88
N HIS A 169 -17.17 -9.97 -5.36
CA HIS A 169 -16.30 -10.51 -4.32
C HIS A 169 -16.32 -9.67 -3.03
N THR A 170 -17.49 -9.15 -2.68
CA THR A 170 -17.76 -8.61 -1.33
C THR A 170 -18.06 -9.73 -0.31
N SER A 171 -17.80 -11.00 -0.64
CA SER A 171 -17.95 -12.10 0.32
C SER A 171 -16.86 -13.18 0.36
N GLU A 172 -15.84 -13.22 -0.52
CA GLU A 172 -14.94 -14.41 -0.52
C GLU A 172 -13.47 -14.24 -0.94
N ILE A 173 -12.91 -13.02 -1.02
CA ILE A 173 -11.45 -12.85 -0.87
C ILE A 173 -11.20 -12.21 0.49
N MET A 174 -11.48 -13.03 1.49
CA MET A 174 -10.98 -12.90 2.84
C MET A 174 -9.45 -13.07 2.79
N ILE A 175 -8.71 -11.97 2.77
CA ILE A 175 -7.36 -11.93 3.36
C ILE A 175 -7.58 -11.97 4.88
N SER A 176 -8.08 -13.09 5.38
CA SER A 176 -8.28 -13.46 6.79
C SER A 176 -9.15 -14.72 6.79
N ASP A 177 -8.59 -15.91 6.57
CA ASP A 177 -9.14 -17.20 7.09
C ASP A 177 -8.30 -18.43 6.69
N LYS A 178 -7.00 -18.27 6.41
CA LYS A 178 -6.04 -19.39 6.37
C LYS A 178 -4.74 -19.14 7.14
N ILE A 179 -4.84 -18.41 8.25
CA ILE A 179 -3.87 -18.53 9.36
C ILE A 179 -4.68 -18.80 10.62
N SER A 180 -5.11 -20.05 10.74
CA SER A 180 -5.45 -20.70 12.00
C SER A 180 -4.66 -21.99 12.01
N VAL A 181 -3.40 -21.90 12.42
CA VAL A 181 -2.69 -22.64 13.49
C VAL A 181 -1.31 -21.99 13.58
#